data_AF-A0A5K1C0V0-F1
#
_entry.id   AF-A0A5K1C0V0-F1
#
_cell.length_a   1.000
_cell.length_b   1.000
_cell.length_c   1.000
_cell.angle_alpha   90.00
_cell.angle_beta   90.00
_cell.angle_gamma   90.00
#
_symmetry.space_group_name_H-M   'P 1'
#
loop_
_entity.id
_entity.type
_entity.pdbx_description
1 polymer ?
#
loop_
_entity_poly.entity_id
_entity_poly.type
_entity_poly.pdbx_seq_one_letter_code
_entity_poly.pdbx_strand_id
1 'polypeptide(L)'
;MNVSALLTSAGINIGVCALLLSLYSILRKQPGNFNVYFARRIAQEHIKLCDSFTFERLVPSPSWIVKAWGSSEEEILSVAGVDAVVFLRLLVF
;
A
#
# COMPACT_ATOMS: atom_id res chain seq x y z
N MET A 1 25.71 -3.15 25.42
CA MET A 1 24.75 -3.37 24.32
C MET A 1 25.52 -3.82 23.10
N ASN A 2 25.16 -4.95 22.47
CA ASN A 2 25.90 -5.44 21.31
C ASN A 2 25.40 -4.73 20.04
N VAL A 3 26.08 -3.65 19.68
CA VAL A 3 25.72 -2.80 18.52
C VAL A 3 25.71 -3.61 17.22
N SER A 4 26.62 -4.58 17.07
CA SER A 4 26.67 -5.47 15.91
C SER A 4 25.42 -6.34 15.81
N ALA A 5 24.98 -6.94 16.93
CA ALA A 5 23.75 -7.73 16.95
C ALA A 5 22.50 -6.89 16.64
N LEU A 6 22.45 -5.66 17.17
CA LEU A 6 21.38 -4.70 16.86
C LEU A 6 21.36 -4.36 15.38
N LEU A 7 22.52 -4.06 14.78
CA LEU A 7 22.65 -3.68 13.39
C LEU A 7 22.29 -4.83 12.45
N THR A 8 22.73 -6.06 12.74
CA THR A 8 22.35 -7.24 11.96
C THR A 8 20.84 -7.47 12.01
N SER A 9 20.23 -7.40 13.18
CA SER A 9 18.78 -7.56 13.32
C SER A 9 18.01 -6.46 12.60
N ALA A 10 18.40 -5.19 12.77
CA ALA A 10 17.78 -4.06 12.08
C ALA A 10 17.93 -4.19 10.56
N GLY A 11 19.12 -4.55 10.08
CA GLY A 11 19.40 -4.75 8.66
C GLY A 11 18.52 -5.82 8.03
N ILE A 12 18.34 -6.96 8.71
CA ILE A 12 17.44 -8.02 8.24
C ILE A 12 15.99 -7.50 8.17
N ASN A 13 15.49 -6.84 9.21
CA ASN A 13 14.12 -6.32 9.22
C ASN A 13 13.88 -5.27 8.13
N ILE A 14 14.83 -4.35 7.93
CA ILE A 14 14.77 -3.33 6.87
C ILE A 14 14.79 -4.01 5.50
N GLY A 15 15.68 -4.98 5.28
CA GLY A 15 15.78 -5.71 4.02
C GLY A 15 14.50 -6.47 3.67
N VAL A 16 13.91 -7.18 4.64
CA VAL A 16 12.63 -7.87 4.48
C VAL A 16 11.50 -6.87 4.22
N CYS A 17 11.46 -5.75 4.94
CA CYS A 17 10.46 -4.69 4.72
C CYS A 17 10.56 -4.13 3.29
N ALA A 18 11.77 -3.82 2.81
CA ALA A 18 11.99 -3.34 1.45
C ALA A 18 11.52 -4.36 0.40
N LEU A 19 11.84 -5.64 0.58
CA LEU A 19 11.39 -6.72 -0.30
C LEU A 19 9.86 -6.79 -0.36
N LEU A 20 9.19 -6.77 0.79
CA LEU A 20 7.73 -6.81 0.88
C LEU A 20 7.08 -5.56 0.24
N LEU A 21 7.64 -4.38 0.46
CA LEU A 21 7.17 -3.14 -0.16
C LEU A 21 7.32 -3.17 -1.69
N SER A 22 8.42 -3.71 -2.20
CA SER A 22 8.62 -3.91 -3.64
C SER A 22 7.60 -4.90 -4.22
N LEU A 23 7.43 -6.07 -3.57
CA LEU A 23 6.44 -7.07 -3.99
C LEU A 23 5.03 -6.50 -3.98
N TYR A 24 4.63 -5.82 -2.92
CA TYR A 24 3.33 -5.15 -2.83
C TYR A 24 3.14 -4.14 -3.98
N SER A 25 4.16 -3.33 -4.25
CA SER A 25 4.12 -2.31 -5.31
C SER A 25 3.95 -2.90 -6.72
N ILE A 26 4.44 -4.13 -6.93
CA ILE A 26 4.30 -4.87 -8.19
C ILE A 26 2.94 -5.59 -8.25
N LEU A 27 2.61 -6.36 -7.22
CA LEU A 27 1.43 -7.22 -7.18
C LEU A 27 0.14 -6.41 -7.25
N ARG A 28 0.07 -5.23 -6.63
CA ARG A 28 -1.11 -4.36 -6.67
C ARG A 28 -1.42 -3.80 -8.07
N LYS A 29 -0.43 -3.75 -8.97
CA LYS A 29 -0.60 -3.27 -10.34
C LYS A 29 -1.08 -4.37 -11.29
N GLN A 30 -0.99 -5.63 -10.88
CA GLN A 30 -1.34 -6.76 -11.74
C GLN A 30 -2.86 -6.86 -11.91
N PRO A 31 -3.36 -6.98 -13.15
CA PRO A 31 -4.81 -6.96 -13.40
C PRO A 31 -5.53 -8.12 -12.68
N GLY A 32 -4.91 -9.30 -12.59
CA GLY A 32 -5.46 -10.44 -11.87
C GLY A 32 -5.61 -10.24 -10.35
N ASN A 33 -4.82 -9.34 -9.76
CA ASN A 33 -4.86 -9.06 -8.32
C ASN A 33 -5.71 -7.83 -7.98
N PHE A 34 -6.27 -7.15 -8.98
CA PHE A 34 -6.98 -5.90 -8.76
C PHE A 34 -8.19 -6.07 -7.82
N ASN A 35 -8.88 -7.20 -7.92
CA ASN A 35 -9.99 -7.54 -7.02
C ASN A 35 -9.55 -7.71 -5.56
N VAL A 36 -8.31 -8.14 -5.31
CA VAL A 36 -7.78 -8.29 -3.95
C VAL A 36 -7.41 -6.94 -3.35
N TYR A 37 -6.70 -6.11 -4.11
CA TYR A 37 -6.17 -4.84 -3.60
C TYR A 37 -7.15 -3.66 -3.68
N PHE A 38 -8.16 -3.73 -4.57
CA PHE A 38 -9.11 -2.65 -4.82
C PHE A 38 -10.58 -3.10 -4.79
N ALA A 39 -10.90 -4.17 -4.05
CA ALA A 39 -12.25 -4.73 -3.91
C ALA A 39 -13.34 -3.66 -3.70
N ARG A 40 -13.10 -2.73 -2.77
CA ARG A 40 -14.04 -1.65 -2.44
C ARG A 40 -14.31 -0.72 -3.62
N ARG A 41 -13.27 -0.38 -4.37
CA ARG A 41 -13.36 0.50 -5.54
C ARG A 41 -14.14 -0.15 -6.67
N ILE A 42 -13.98 -1.47 -6.86
CA ILE A 42 -14.78 -2.24 -7.82
C ILE A 42 -16.26 -2.26 -7.42
N ALA A 43 -16.54 -2.46 -6.13
CA ALA A 43 -17.91 -2.47 -5.60
C ALA A 43 -18.61 -1.10 -5.76
N GLN A 44 -17.86 -0.01 -5.69
CA GLN A 44 -18.39 1.35 -5.83
C GLN A 44 -18.53 1.82 -7.29
N GLU A 45 -17.57 1.48 -8.16
CA GLU A 45 -17.46 2.09 -9.49
C GLU A 45 -17.80 1.15 -10.68
N HIS A 46 -18.19 -0.11 -10.44
CA HIS A 46 -18.55 -1.09 -11.48
C HIS A 46 -17.53 -1.14 -12.65
N ILE A 47 -16.24 -0.97 -12.33
CA ILE A 47 -15.17 -0.82 -13.33
C ILE A 47 -15.03 -2.13 -14.12
N LYS A 48 -15.23 -2.06 -15.44
CA LYS A 48 -14.86 -3.14 -16.36
C LYS A 48 -13.34 -3.19 -16.50
N LEU A 49 -12.71 -4.19 -15.89
CA LEU A 49 -11.29 -4.48 -16.09
C LEU A 49 -11.07 -5.19 -17.43
N CYS A 50 -10.86 -4.41 -18.48
CA CYS A 50 -10.19 -4.89 -19.69
C CYS A 50 -8.80 -4.28 -19.69
N ASP A 51 -7.82 -4.95 -19.08
CA ASP A 51 -6.44 -4.48 -19.17
C ASP A 51 -5.46 -5.65 -19.18
N SER A 52 -4.73 -5.76 -20.28
CA SER A 52 -3.73 -6.81 -20.51
C SER A 52 -2.54 -6.63 -19.57
N PHE A 53 -1.83 -7.72 -19.31
CA PHE A 53 -0.56 -7.69 -18.59
C PHE A 53 0.51 -6.92 -19.40
N THR A 54 1.21 -5.98 -18.76
CA THR A 54 2.31 -5.22 -19.37
C THR A 54 3.54 -5.29 -18.47
N PHE A 55 4.71 -5.58 -19.05
CA PHE A 55 5.98 -5.71 -18.32
C PHE A 55 6.38 -4.45 -17.53
N GLU A 56 5.96 -3.26 -17.98
CA GLU A 56 6.15 -1.99 -17.26
C GLU A 56 5.55 -2.01 -15.83
N ARG A 57 4.55 -2.86 -15.58
CA ARG A 57 3.91 -3.00 -14.26
C ARG A 57 4.78 -3.76 -13.24
N LEU A 58 5.86 -4.41 -13.68
CA LEU A 58 6.82 -5.09 -12.80
C LEU A 58 7.82 -4.12 -12.14
N VAL A 59 7.87 -2.87 -12.58
CA VAL A 59 8.71 -1.86 -11.92
C VAL A 59 7.99 -1.41 -10.63
N PRO A 60 8.60 -1.58 -9.44
CA PRO A 60 8.00 -1.09 -8.20
C PRO A 60 7.87 0.44 -8.27
N SER A 61 6.70 0.97 -7.93
CA SER A 61 6.47 2.43 -7.92
C SER A 61 6.02 2.88 -6.53
N PRO A 62 6.66 3.92 -5.96
CA PRO A 62 6.28 4.49 -4.68
C PRO A 62 5.07 5.44 -4.78
N SER A 63 4.48 5.63 -5.97
CA SER A 63 3.38 6.60 -6.19
C SER A 63 2.18 6.40 -5.28
N TRP A 64 1.92 5.16 -4.86
CA TRP A 64 0.84 4.85 -3.92
C TRP A 64 1.09 5.38 -2.51
N ILE A 65 2.36 5.48 -2.09
CA ILE A 65 2.75 6.04 -0.80
C ILE A 65 2.47 7.54 -0.82
N VAL A 66 2.92 8.23 -1.87
CA VAL A 66 2.68 9.67 -2.06
C VAL A 66 1.18 9.96 -2.10
N LYS A 67 0.41 9.14 -2.83
CA LYS A 67 -1.05 9.27 -2.88
C LYS A 67 -1.69 9.06 -1.51
N ALA A 68 -1.29 8.02 -0.77
CA ALA A 68 -1.82 7.74 0.56
C ALA A 68 -1.48 8.85 1.57
N TRP A 69 -0.29 9.44 1.45
CA TRP A 69 0.13 10.56 2.29
C TRP A 69 -0.63 11.86 2.00
N GLY A 70 -1.06 12.05 0.75
CA GLY A 70 -1.81 13.24 0.33
C GLY A 70 -3.32 13.19 0.59
N SER A 71 -3.87 12.06 1.06
CA SER A 71 -5.30 11.94 1.33
C SER A 71 -5.71 12.72 2.58
N SER A 72 -6.76 13.53 2.47
CA SER A 72 -7.25 14.35 3.57
C SER A 72 -8.11 13.54 4.54
N GLU A 73 -8.24 14.01 5.78
CA GLU A 73 -9.12 13.35 6.76
C GLU A 73 -10.58 13.32 6.29
N GLU A 74 -11.05 14.35 5.57
CA GLU A 74 -12.40 14.40 5.00
C GLU A 74 -12.59 13.36 3.88
N GLU A 75 -11.56 13.13 3.06
CA GLU A 75 -11.56 12.05 2.07
C GLU A 75 -11.64 10.68 2.77
N ILE A 76 -10.84 10.48 3.82
CA ILE A 76 -10.83 9.23 4.59
C ILE A 76 -12.17 9.05 5.34
N LEU A 77 -12.75 10.11 5.88
CA LEU A 77 -14.04 10.06 6.56
C LEU A 77 -15.16 9.68 5.59
N SER A 78 -15.20 10.32 4.42
CA SER A 78 -16.23 10.07 3.41
C SER A 78 -16.12 8.68 2.79
N VAL A 79 -14.89 8.18 2.59
CA VAL A 79 -14.64 6.88 1.99
C VAL A 79 -14.66 5.77 3.03
N ALA A 80 -13.97 5.90 4.16
CA ALA A 80 -13.70 4.82 5.10
C ALA A 80 -14.49 4.87 6.41
N GLY A 81 -15.00 6.03 6.82
CA GLY A 81 -15.78 6.19 8.05
C GLY A 81 -14.96 6.76 9.23
N VAL A 82 -15.66 6.98 10.35
CA VAL A 82 -15.10 7.62 11.55
C VAL A 82 -14.07 6.73 12.25
N ASP A 83 -14.30 5.43 12.29
CA ASP A 83 -13.41 4.42 12.87
C ASP A 83 -12.03 4.45 12.21
N ALA A 84 -11.98 4.55 10.87
CA ALA A 84 -10.73 4.68 10.12
C ALA A 84 -9.97 5.97 10.45
N VAL A 85 -10.67 7.10 10.55
CA VAL A 85 -10.06 8.39 10.91
C VAL A 85 -9.50 8.34 12.33
N VAL A 86 -10.28 7.83 13.29
CA VAL A 86 -9.83 7.71 14.69
C VAL A 86 -8.62 6.79 14.79
N PHE A 87 -8.61 5.65 14.07
CA PHE A 87 -7.46 4.76 14.03
C PHE A 87 -6.20 5.42 13.46
N LEU A 88 -6.32 6.18 12.36
CA LEU A 88 -5.19 6.91 11.80
C LEU A 88 -4.65 7.96 12.77
N ARG A 89 -5.55 8.67 13.47
CA ARG A 89 -5.18 9.63 14.50
C ARG A 89 -4.37 8.99 15.63
N LEU A 90 -4.68 7.77 16.06
CA LEU A 90 -3.88 7.06 17.07
C LEU A 90 -2.43 6.77 16.65
N LEU A 91 -2.14 6.75 15.33
CA LEU A 91 -0.79 6.51 14.82
C LEU A 91 -0.01 7.80 14.55
N VAL A 92 -0.71 8.90 14.28
CA VAL A 92 -0.10 10.20 13.94
C VAL A 92 0.07 11.09 15.17
N PHE A 93 -0.86 11.03 16.13
CA PHE A 93 -0.76 11.71 17.43
C PHE A 93 0.10 10.90 18.40
#